data_AF-A0A1F3BFQ0-F1
#
_entry.id   AF-A0A1F3BFQ0-F1
#
_cell.length_a   1.000
_cell.length_b   1.000
_cell.length_c   1.000
_cell.angle_alpha   90.00
_cell.angle_beta   90.00
_cell.angle_gamma   90.00
#
_symmetry.space_group_name_H-M   'P 1'
#
loop_
_entity.id
_entity.type
_entity.pdbx_description
1 polymer ?
#
loop_
_entity_poly.entity_id
_entity_poly.type
_entity_poly.pdbx_seq_one_letter_code
_entity_poly.pdbx_strand_id
1 'polypeptide(L)' 'MSLKEFKQDKKYLTENYAQLKSEHPDEFVVIHSGKVVASGVALEEVLSNARKEIGNKLNNSVVEYLNTRKIEMVV' A
#
# COMPACT_ATOMS: atom_id res chain seq x y z
N MET A 1 -7.94 -0.59 14.37
CA MET A 1 -8.64 0.03 13.23
C MET A 1 -10.14 -0.07 13.45
N SER A 2 -10.88 0.97 13.15
CA SER A 2 -12.33 0.85 12.90
C SER A 2 -12.58 0.45 11.45
N LEU A 3 -13.70 -0.22 11.17
CA LEU A 3 -14.13 -0.56 9.80
C LEU A 3 -14.14 0.67 8.87
N LYS A 4 -14.33 1.88 9.43
CA LYS A 4 -14.35 3.14 8.71
C LYS A 4 -12.97 3.54 8.16
N GLU A 5 -11.91 3.38 8.95
CA GLU A 5 -10.54 3.70 8.55
C GLU A 5 -10.05 2.75 7.45
N PHE A 6 -10.31 1.45 7.58
CA PHE A 6 -9.98 0.48 6.53
C PHE A 6 -10.68 0.79 5.20
N LYS A 7 -11.97 1.14 5.26
CA LYS A 7 -12.74 1.54 4.07
C LYS A 7 -12.18 2.80 3.41
N GLN A 8 -11.67 3.75 4.21
CA GLN A 8 -11.03 4.95 3.70
C GLN A 8 -9.73 4.62 2.95
N ASP A 9 -8.86 3.80 3.52
CA ASP A 9 -7.57 3.44 2.90
C ASP A 9 -7.77 2.66 1.59
N LYS A 10 -8.72 1.72 1.60
CA LYS A 10 -9.11 1.00 0.38
C LYS A 10 -9.69 1.93 -0.69
N LYS A 11 -10.53 2.88 -0.29
CA LYS A 11 -11.09 3.88 -1.21
C LYS A 11 -9.98 4.73 -1.84
N TYR A 12 -9.06 5.24 -1.02
CA TYR A 12 -7.90 6.00 -1.49
C TYR A 12 -7.05 5.20 -2.49
N LEU A 13 -6.70 3.94 -2.17
CA LEU A 13 -5.96 3.06 -3.09
C LEU A 13 -6.68 2.92 -4.43
N THR A 14 -8.00 2.68 -4.39
CA THR A 14 -8.80 2.48 -5.61
C THR A 14 -8.87 3.74 -6.46
N GLU A 15 -9.07 4.91 -5.85
CA GLU A 15 -9.18 6.20 -6.54
C GLU A 15 -7.85 6.66 -7.16
N ASN A 16 -6.72 6.31 -6.52
CA ASN A 16 -5.39 6.78 -6.92
C ASN A 16 -4.54 5.68 -7.56
N TYR A 17 -5.12 4.51 -7.86
CA TYR A 17 -4.37 3.31 -8.26
C TYR A 17 -3.47 3.54 -9.47
N ALA A 18 -3.98 4.23 -10.51
CA ALA A 18 -3.22 4.49 -11.73
C ALA A 18 -2.02 5.41 -11.48
N GLN A 19 -2.20 6.43 -10.64
CA GLN A 19 -1.13 7.35 -10.25
C GLN A 19 -0.07 6.62 -9.41
N LEU A 20 -0.50 5.91 -8.36
CA LEU A 20 0.39 5.14 -7.49
C LEU A 20 1.21 4.11 -8.29
N LYS A 21 0.59 3.44 -9.25
CA LYS A 21 1.29 2.49 -10.14
C LYS A 21 2.33 3.15 -11.05
N SER A 22 2.13 4.42 -11.39
CA SER A 22 3.11 5.20 -12.16
C SER A 22 4.24 5.73 -11.28
N GLU A 23 3.96 6.07 -10.03
CA GLU A 23 4.93 6.66 -9.09
C GLU A 23 5.77 5.59 -8.38
N HIS A 24 5.19 4.43 -8.10
CA HIS A 24 5.77 3.31 -7.37
C HIS A 24 5.74 2.01 -8.19
N PRO A 25 6.34 1.99 -9.40
CA PRO A 25 6.29 0.83 -10.27
C PRO A 25 7.08 -0.33 -9.67
N ASP A 26 6.46 -1.51 -9.63
CA ASP A 26 7.07 -2.75 -9.13
C ASP A 26 7.49 -2.67 -7.65
N GLU A 27 6.85 -1.79 -6.87
CA GLU A 27 7.05 -1.63 -5.43
C GLU A 27 5.86 -2.15 -4.62
N PHE A 28 6.14 -2.59 -3.40
CA PHE A 28 5.13 -2.66 -2.35
C PHE A 28 4.86 -1.25 -1.83
N VAL A 29 3.60 -0.92 -1.62
CA VAL A 29 3.17 0.33 -0.98
C VAL A 29 2.35 0.00 0.26
N VAL A 30 2.57 0.78 1.32
CA VAL A 30 1.75 0.73 2.55
C VAL A 30 0.94 2.02 2.61
N ILE A 31 -0.37 1.87 2.65
CA ILE A 31 -1.32 2.98 2.75
C ILE A 31 -1.95 2.96 4.14
N HIS A 32 -1.87 4.10 4.82
CA HIS A 32 -2.47 4.31 6.12
C HIS A 32 -3.13 5.68 6.20
N SER A 33 -4.38 5.72 6.63
CA SER A 33 -5.17 6.96 6.76
C SER A 33 -5.22 7.79 5.46
N GLY A 34 -5.35 7.12 4.32
CA GLY A 34 -5.44 7.72 2.98
C GLY A 34 -4.14 8.32 2.46
N LYS A 35 -2.99 7.83 2.90
CA LYS A 35 -1.67 8.28 2.43
C LYS A 35 -0.71 7.09 2.33
N VAL A 36 0.23 7.15 1.39
CA VAL A 36 1.38 6.24 1.34
C VAL A 36 2.34 6.61 2.47
N VAL A 37 2.68 5.65 3.33
CA VAL A 37 3.59 5.82 4.48
C VAL A 37 4.90 5.05 4.34
N ALA A 38 4.96 4.09 3.41
CA ALA A 38 6.19 3.44 3.01
C ALA A 38 6.03 2.83 1.62
N SER A 39 7.10 2.82 0.84
CA SER A 39 7.18 2.05 -0.40
C SER A 39 8.56 1.42 -0.59
N GLY A 40 8.65 0.42 -1.47
CA GLY A 40 9.91 -0.21 -1.84
C GLY A 40 9.75 -1.63 -2.41
N VAL A 41 10.84 -2.17 -2.95
CA VAL A 41 10.83 -3.48 -3.64
C VAL A 41 10.85 -4.69 -2.70
N ALA A 42 11.37 -4.52 -1.49
CA ALA A 42 11.49 -5.59 -0.49
C ALA A 42 10.41 -5.43 0.60
N LEU A 43 9.45 -6.36 0.64
CA LEU A 43 8.32 -6.30 1.58
C LEU A 43 8.76 -6.14 3.04
N GLU A 44 9.80 -6.86 3.48
CA GLU A 44 10.29 -6.79 4.86
C GLU A 44 10.83 -5.39 5.22
N GLU A 45 11.58 -4.76 4.32
CA GLU A 45 12.05 -3.38 4.51
C GLU A 45 10.90 -2.39 4.53
N VAL A 46 9.93 -2.55 3.62
CA VAL A 46 8.75 -1.69 3.55
C VAL A 46 7.94 -1.77 4.84
N LEU A 47 7.71 -2.97 5.37
CA LEU A 47 7.02 -3.15 6.65
C LEU A 47 7.84 -2.60 7.83
N SER A 48 9.16 -2.76 7.81
CA SER A 48 10.05 -2.19 8.82
C SER A 48 10.00 -0.66 8.82
N ASN A 49 10.05 -0.04 7.64
CA ASN A 49 9.97 1.40 7.46
C ASN A 49 8.59 1.94 7.86
N ALA A 50 7.51 1.29 7.43
CA ALA A 50 6.17 1.65 7.86
C ALA A 50 6.01 1.51 9.38
N ARG A 51 6.58 0.48 10.01
CA ARG A 51 6.57 0.36 11.48
C ARG A 51 7.35 1.49 12.16
N LYS A 52 8.42 2.02 11.57
CA LYS A 52 9.12 3.20 12.10
C LYS A 52 8.26 4.47 12.01
N GLU A 53 7.51 4.64 10.93
CA GLU A 53 6.64 5.81 10.72
C GLU A 53 5.38 5.79 11.57
N ILE A 54 4.63 4.69 11.53
CA ILE A 54 3.29 4.59 12.13
C ILE A 54 3.20 3.61 13.31
N GLY A 55 4.33 3.01 13.70
CA GLY A 55 4.41 2.13 14.87
C GLY A 55 3.51 0.90 14.72
N ASN A 56 2.83 0.56 15.82
CA ASN A 56 1.87 -0.54 15.88
C ASN A 56 0.60 -0.30 15.05
N LYS A 57 0.41 0.90 14.47
CA LYS A 57 -0.71 1.17 13.55
C LYS A 57 -0.51 0.50 12.19
N LEU A 58 0.66 -0.07 11.91
CA LEU A 58 0.91 -0.86 10.70
C LEU A 58 -0.08 -1.99 10.50
N ASN A 59 -0.51 -2.65 11.59
CA ASN A 59 -1.55 -3.70 11.55
C ASN A 59 -2.91 -3.21 11.01
N ASN A 60 -3.05 -1.88 10.87
CA ASN A 60 -4.23 -1.19 10.42
C ASN A 60 -3.98 -0.45 9.09
N SER A 61 -3.19 -1.02 8.20
CA SER A 61 -2.80 -0.42 6.91
C SER A 61 -3.11 -1.38 5.77
N VAL A 62 -3.31 -0.83 4.57
CA VAL A 62 -3.41 -1.62 3.34
C VAL A 62 -2.01 -1.78 2.76
N VAL A 63 -1.62 -2.99 2.42
CA VAL A 63 -0.36 -3.28 1.72
C VAL A 63 -0.71 -3.83 0.34
N GLU A 64 -0.15 -3.25 -0.71
CA GLU A 64 -0.41 -3.63 -2.09
C GLU A 64 0.89 -3.69 -2.88
N TYR A 65 0.98 -4.60 -3.86
CA TYR A 65 2.13 -4.67 -4.77
C TYR A 65 1.76 -4.10 -6.13
N LEU A 66 2.38 -2.97 -6.50
CA LEU A 66 2.03 -2.21 -7.69
C LEU A 66 2.85 -2.67 -8.90
N ASN A 67 2.63 -3.92 -9.32
CA ASN A 67 3.33 -4.47 -10.48
C ASN A 67 2.88 -3.82 -11.79
N THR A 68 3.83 -3.29 -12.56
CA THR A 68 3.60 -2.76 -13.91
C THR A 68 3.47 -3.85 -14.96
N ARG A 69 4.04 -5.04 -14.69
CA ARG A 69 3.83 -6.22 -15.52
C ARG A 69 2.35 -6.61 -15.46
N LYS A 70 1.73 -6.73 -16.63
CA LYS A 70 0.44 -7.42 -16.76
C LYS A 70 0.61 -8.81 -16.18
N ILE A 71 0.06 -9.05 -14.99
CA ILE A 71 -0.21 -10.42 -14.57
C ILE A 71 -1.36 -10.85 -15.48
N GLU A 72 -1.05 -11.63 -16.52
CA GLU A 72 -2.09 -12.39 -17.20
C GLU A 72 -2.75 -13.27 -16.14
N MET A 73 -3.98 -12.92 -15.78
CA MET A 73 -4.76 -13.66 -14.82
C MET A 73 -5.12 -15.00 -15.48
N VAL A 74 -4.41 -16.06 -15.15
CA VAL A 74 -4.80 -17.42 -15.53
C VAL A 74 -5.98 -17.78 -14.63
N VAL A 75 -7.18 -17.80 -15.24
CA VAL A 75 -8.46 -18.20 -14.62
C VAL A 75 -8.47 -19.68 -14.34
#